data_AF-A0A934C5Y2-F1
#
_entry.id   AF-A0A934C5Y2-F1
#
_cell.length_a   1.000
_cell.length_b   1.000
_cell.length_c   1.000
_cell.angle_alpha   90.00
_cell.angle_beta   90.00
_cell.angle_gamma   90.00
#
_symmetry.space_group_name_H-M   'P 1'
#
loop_
_entity.id
_entity.type
_entity.pdbx_description
1 polymer ?
#
loop_
_entity_poly.entity_id
_entity_poly.type
_entity_poly.pdbx_seq_one_letter_code
_entity_poly.pdbx_strand_id
1 'polypeptide(L)' 'MGSIFGTKDQLIQSTLDEWGEEGWEAVNVFTPENSGKVTIVAKRPLTERARRMRSMPGMGQG' A
#
# COMPACT_ATOMS: atom_id res chain seq x y z
N MET A 1 5.70 7.19 -31.04
CA MET A 1 4.72 6.69 -30.04
C MET A 1 5.44 6.54 -28.70
N GLY A 2 5.24 7.44 -27.73
CA GLY A 2 6.02 7.37 -26.48
C GLY A 2 5.46 8.17 -25.31
N SER A 3 4.12 8.32 -25.21
CA SER A 3 3.52 9.31 -24.29
C SER A 3 2.54 8.73 -23.26
N ILE A 4 2.39 7.41 -23.19
CA ILE A 4 1.47 6.71 -22.27
C ILE A 4 2.16 6.03 -21.09
N PHE A 5 3.48 5.83 -21.15
CA PHE A 5 4.25 5.32 -20.01
C PHE A 5 4.48 6.43 -18.99
N GLY A 6 4.88 7.64 -19.45
CA GLY A 6 5.15 8.83 -18.64
C GLY A 6 4.05 9.25 -17.64
N THR A 7 2.79 9.06 -18.01
CA THR A 7 1.65 9.42 -17.15
C THR A 7 1.33 8.36 -16.11
N LYS A 8 1.66 7.09 -16.38
CA LYS A 8 1.42 6.00 -15.42
C LYS A 8 2.46 6.00 -14.30
N ASP A 9 3.73 6.27 -14.61
CA ASP A 9 4.77 6.31 -13.59
C ASP A 9 4.55 7.43 -12.57
N GLN A 10 4.20 8.66 -13.01
CA GLN A 10 3.85 9.75 -12.08
C GLN A 10 2.66 9.38 -11.19
N LEU A 11 1.65 8.71 -11.74
CA LEU A 11 0.47 8.31 -10.98
C LEU A 11 0.79 7.22 -9.96
N ILE A 12 1.61 6.23 -10.34
CA ILE A 12 2.12 5.19 -9.45
C ILE A 12 2.95 5.81 -8.33
N GLN A 13 3.84 6.76 -8.66
CA GLN A 13 4.70 7.41 -7.70
C GLN A 13 3.88 8.25 -6.70
N SER A 14 2.88 8.99 -7.17
CA SER A 14 1.96 9.73 -6.29
C SER A 14 1.16 8.81 -5.36
N THR A 15 0.68 7.67 -5.85
CA THR A 15 -0.02 6.68 -5.00
C THR A 15 0.93 6.06 -3.96
N LEU A 16 2.17 5.76 -4.34
CA LEU A 16 3.18 5.22 -3.42
C LEU A 16 3.58 6.22 -2.34
N ASP A 17 3.66 7.51 -2.69
CA ASP A 17 3.97 8.59 -1.75
C ASP A 17 2.85 8.73 -0.70
N GLU A 18 1.59 8.81 -1.14
CA GLU A 18 0.41 8.85 -0.27
C GLU A 18 0.35 7.62 0.66
N TRP A 19 0.61 6.43 0.10
CA TRP A 19 0.69 5.19 0.88
C TRP A 19 1.82 5.25 1.91
N GLY A 20 2.98 5.80 1.55
CA GLY A 20 4.10 6.03 2.46
C GLY A 20 3.74 6.95 3.63
N GLU A 21 3.04 8.06 3.35
CA GLU A 21 2.53 8.98 4.38
C GLU A 21 1.51 8.31 5.32
N GLU A 22 0.66 7.43 4.79
CA GLU A 22 -0.26 6.58 5.56
C GLU A 22 0.46 5.45 6.33
N GLY A 23 1.77 5.29 6.12
CA GLY A 23 2.61 4.28 6.75
C GLY A 23 2.57 2.90 6.08
N TRP A 24 2.07 2.81 4.86
CA TRP A 24 2.19 1.62 4.02
C TRP A 24 3.58 1.55 3.36
N GLU A 25 4.09 0.33 3.25
CA GLU A 25 5.39 0.02 2.67
C GLU A 25 5.16 -0.90 1.47
N ALA A 26 5.44 -0.43 0.26
CA ALA A 26 5.33 -1.24 -0.95
C ALA A 26 6.39 -2.35 -0.95
N VAL A 27 5.95 -3.60 -1.02
CA VAL A 27 6.84 -4.79 -0.96
C VAL A 27 7.04 -5.45 -2.30
N ASN A 28 6.08 -5.31 -3.22
CA ASN A 28 6.16 -5.89 -4.55
C ASN A 28 5.40 -5.03 -5.54
N VAL A 29 5.96 -4.87 -6.74
CA VAL A 29 5.30 -4.23 -7.88
C VAL A 29 5.47 -5.18 -9.05
N PHE A 30 4.36 -5.61 -9.63
CA PHE A 30 4.38 -6.45 -10.82
C PHE A 30 3.50 -5.84 -11.91
N THR A 31 4.08 -5.78 -13.10
CA THR A 31 3.42 -5.32 -14.32
C THR A 31 3.31 -6.53 -15.24
N PRO A 32 2.18 -7.26 -15.23
CA PRO A 32 2.01 -8.37 -16.15
C PRO A 32 2.11 -7.86 -17.59
N GLU A 33 3.12 -8.33 -18.30
CA GLU A 33 3.33 -8.09 -19.72
C GLU A 33 2.04 -8.49 -20.45
N ASN A 34 1.56 -7.65 -21.38
CA ASN A 34 0.25 -7.74 -22.06
C ASN A 34 -1.02 -7.25 -21.32
N SER A 35 -1.02 -6.98 -20.01
CA SER A 35 -2.28 -6.58 -19.34
C SER A 35 -2.54 -5.06 -19.31
N GLY A 36 -1.49 -4.25 -19.44
CA GLY A 36 -1.57 -2.79 -19.26
C GLY A 36 -1.94 -2.34 -17.84
N LYS A 37 -2.04 -3.29 -16.89
CA LYS A 37 -2.33 -3.06 -15.47
C LYS A 37 -1.04 -3.16 -14.66
N VAL A 38 -0.98 -2.37 -13.59
CA VAL A 38 0.10 -2.43 -12.60
C VAL A 38 -0.52 -2.93 -11.32
N THR A 39 0.07 -3.95 -10.71
CA THR A 39 -0.36 -4.43 -9.40
C THR A 39 0.74 -4.18 -8.39
N ILE A 40 0.38 -3.50 -7.32
CA ILE A 40 1.28 -3.11 -6.23
C ILE A 40 0.79 -3.81 -4.98
N VAL A 41 1.68 -4.55 -4.34
CA VAL A 41 1.46 -5.19 -3.05
C VAL A 41 2.16 -4.33 -2.01
N ALA A 42 1.41 -3.83 -1.04
CA ALA A 42 1.93 -3.04 0.08
C ALA A 42 1.55 -3.69 1.42
N LYS A 43 2.42 -3.55 2.42
CA LYS A 43 2.17 -3.96 3.81
C LYS A 43 2.13 -2.71 4.69
N ARG A 44 1.21 -2.66 5.66
CA ARG A 44 1.28 -1.65 6.72
C ARG A 44 1.89 -2.27 7.97
N PRO A 45 3.04 -1.81 8.48
CA PRO A 45 3.49 -2.24 9.79
C PRO A 45 2.45 -1.84 10.82
N LEU A 46 1.91 -2.83 11.54
CA LEU A 46 1.13 -2.58 12.74
C LEU A 46 2.08 -1.99 13.79
N THR A 47 2.17 -0.66 13.82
CA THR A 47 2.91 0.08 14.85
C THR A 47 2.40 -0.32 16.23
N GLU A 48 3.23 -0.15 17.27
CA GLU A 48 2.89 -0.56 18.64
C GLU A 48 1.54 0.02 19.11
N ARG A 49 1.15 1.21 18.64
CA ARG A 49 -0.18 1.81 18.88
C ARG A 49 -1.32 1.00 18.25
N ALA A 50 -1.16 0.55 17.00
CA ALA A 50 -2.15 -0.28 16.33
C ALA A 50 -2.22 -1.70 16.92
N ARG A 51 -1.08 -2.25 17.36
CA ARG A 51 -1.03 -3.51 18.12
C ARG A 51 -1.77 -3.38 19.46
N ARG A 52 -1.54 -2.30 20.23
CA ARG A 52 -2.21 -2.05 21.52
C ARG A 52 -3.71 -1.87 21.38
N MET A 53 -4.21 -1.21 20.33
CA MET A 53 -5.65 -1.11 20.08
C MET A 53 -6.31 -2.47 19.80
N ARG A 54 -5.57 -3.43 19.23
CA ARG A 54 -6.06 -4.79 19.00
C ARG A 54 -5.87 -5.73 20.20
N SER A 55 -4.91 -5.42 21.09
CA SER A 55 -4.64 -6.18 22.33
C SER A 55 -5.48 -5.76 23.54
N MET A 56 -6.57 -4.99 23.37
CA MET A 56 -7.62 -4.96 24.38
C MET A 56 -8.55 -6.17 24.15
N PRO A 57 -8.39 -7.28 24.89
CA PRO A 57 -9.49 -8.23 25.01
C PRO A 57 -10.69 -7.45 25.54
N GLY A 58 -11.86 -7.65 24.93
CA GLY A 58 -13.10 -7.08 25.44
C GLY A 58 -13.17 -7.30 26.94
N MET A 59 -13.34 -6.21 27.69
CA MET A 59 -13.72 -6.23 29.09
C MET A 59 -14.83 -7.27 29.26
N GLY A 60 -14.62 -8.18 30.21
CA GLY A 60 -15.46 -9.35 30.41
C GLY A 60 -16.95 -9.00 30.50
N GLN A 61 -17.77 -9.89 29.96
CA GLN A 61 -19.09 -10.12 30.49
C GLN A 61 -19.08 -11.54 31.06
N GLY A 62 -19.04 -11.59 32.39
CA GLY A 62 -19.56 -12.72 33.17
C GLY A 62 -21.07 -12.62 33.32
#